data_AF-A0A353VY34-F1
#
_entry.id   AF-A0A353VY34-F1
#
_cell.length_a   1.000
_cell.length_b   1.000
_cell.length_c   1.000
_cell.angle_alpha   90.00
_cell.angle_beta   90.00
_cell.angle_gamma   90.00
#
_symmetry.space_group_name_H-M   'P 1'
#
loop_
_entity.id
_entity.type
_entity.pdbx_description
1 polymer ?
#
loop_
_entity_poly.entity_id
_entity_poly.type
_entity_poly.pdbx_seq_one_letter_code
_entity_poly.pdbx_strand_id
1 'polypeptide(L)'
;MDLMQIIILSVIQGITEFLPISSSAHLILLPQLMNWKDQGLAIDVAAHLGSLFAVIFYFRKDFRSILVSGFAPVFKLNYVEENFRLFWFIVLASLPVLIAGFLFR
;
A
#
# COMPACT_ATOMS: atom_id res chain seq x y z
N MET A 1 4.36 -22.27 -7.34
CA MET A 1 5.16 -21.44 -8.27
C MET A 1 6.63 -21.67 -8.02
N ASP A 2 7.43 -21.49 -9.06
CA ASP A 2 8.88 -21.40 -8.91
C ASP A 2 9.32 -19.95 -8.55
N LEU A 3 10.60 -19.79 -8.24
CA LEU A 3 11.17 -18.49 -7.87
C LEU A 3 11.10 -17.47 -9.02
N MET A 4 11.25 -17.92 -10.27
CA MET A 4 11.24 -17.02 -11.43
C MET A 4 9.85 -16.40 -11.61
N GLN A 5 8.79 -17.20 -11.49
CA GLN A 5 7.41 -16.75 -11.54
C GLN A 5 7.12 -15.72 -10.42
N ILE A 6 7.62 -15.95 -9.21
CA ILE A 6 7.47 -15.00 -8.08
C ILE A 6 8.18 -13.68 -8.39
N ILE A 7 9.40 -13.72 -8.94
CA ILE A 7 10.15 -12.51 -9.31
C ILE A 7 9.38 -11.73 -10.39
N ILE A 8 8.88 -12.40 -11.42
CA ILE A 8 8.11 -11.78 -12.50
C ILE A 8 6.84 -11.11 -11.94
N LEU A 9 6.05 -11.82 -11.12
CA LEU A 9 4.86 -11.24 -10.50
C LEU A 9 5.19 -10.07 -9.57
N SER A 10 6.31 -10.14 -8.84
CA SER A 10 6.73 -9.05 -7.95
C SER A 10 7.14 -7.79 -8.73
N VAL A 11 7.81 -7.95 -9.88
CA VAL A 11 8.13 -6.83 -10.77
C VAL A 11 6.85 -6.22 -11.33
N ILE A 12 5.91 -7.05 -11.77
CA ILE A 12 4.61 -6.59 -12.28
C ILE A 12 3.83 -5.85 -11.19
N GLN A 13 3.73 -6.39 -9.98
CA GLN A 13 3.13 -5.69 -8.85
C GLN A 13 3.80 -4.34 -8.63
N GLY A 14 5.13 -4.28 -8.56
CA GLY A 14 5.86 -3.04 -8.32
C GLY A 14 5.64 -1.96 -9.38
N ILE A 15 5.46 -2.35 -10.65
CA ILE A 15 5.16 -1.42 -11.74
C ILE A 15 3.68 -1.01 -11.72
N THR A 16 2.78 -1.98 -11.56
CA THR A 16 1.33 -1.78 -11.78
C THR A 16 0.62 -1.19 -10.58
N GLU A 17 1.13 -1.35 -9.34
CA GLU A 17 0.48 -0.84 -8.12
C GLU A 17 0.38 0.70 -8.12
N PHE A 18 1.38 1.38 -8.68
CA PHE A 18 1.43 2.84 -8.72
C PHE A 18 0.76 3.44 -9.96
N LEU A 19 0.32 2.58 -10.88
CA LEU A 19 -0.39 2.96 -12.09
C LEU A 19 -1.89 2.67 -11.90
N PRO A 20 -2.79 3.55 -12.36
CA PRO A 20 -4.23 3.33 -12.25
C PRO A 20 -4.75 2.31 -13.29
N ILE A 21 -4.18 1.11 -13.30
CA ILE A 21 -4.42 0.04 -14.29
C ILE A 21 -4.78 -1.31 -13.65
N SER A 22 -5.04 -1.35 -12.33
CA SER A 22 -5.35 -2.55 -11.53
C SER A 22 -4.22 -3.59 -11.50
N SER A 23 -3.40 -3.53 -10.46
CA SER A 23 -2.34 -4.51 -10.19
C SER A 23 -2.89 -5.94 -9.99
N SER A 24 -4.00 -6.08 -9.25
CA SER A 24 -4.65 -7.38 -9.01
C SER A 24 -5.07 -8.07 -10.30
N ALA A 25 -5.57 -7.32 -11.30
CA ALA A 25 -5.92 -7.90 -12.60
C ALA A 25 -4.69 -8.51 -13.30
N HIS A 26 -3.54 -7.84 -13.25
CA HIS A 26 -2.30 -8.34 -13.86
C HIS A 26 -1.76 -9.57 -13.12
N LEU A 27 -1.84 -9.59 -11.79
CA LEU A 27 -1.44 -10.73 -10.96
C LEU A 27 -2.32 -11.96 -11.13
N ILE A 28 -3.57 -11.82 -11.60
CA ILE A 28 -4.48 -12.94 -11.89
C ILE A 28 -4.37 -13.37 -13.36
N LEU A 29 -4.36 -12.42 -14.28
CA LEU A 29 -4.36 -12.70 -15.73
C LEU A 29 -3.08 -13.39 -16.19
N LEU A 30 -1.90 -12.98 -15.70
CA LEU A 30 -0.66 -13.57 -16.16
C LEU A 30 -0.55 -15.07 -15.78
N PRO A 31 -0.79 -15.48 -14.52
CA PRO A 31 -0.80 -16.91 -14.19
C PRO A 31 -1.81 -17.71 -15.00
N GLN A 32 -3.01 -17.16 -15.26
CA GLN A 32 -4.02 -17.83 -16.08
C GLN A 32 -3.58 -18.02 -17.53
N LEU A 33 -3.03 -16.99 -18.16
CA LEU A 33 -2.56 -17.04 -19.55
C LEU A 33 -1.36 -17.97 -19.73
N MET A 34 -0.49 -18.03 -18.73
CA MET A 34 0.74 -18.84 -18.76
C MET A 34 0.54 -20.24 -18.14
N ASN A 35 -0.69 -20.57 -17.72
CA ASN A 35 -1.06 -21.80 -17.04
C ASN A 35 -0.18 -22.08 -15.80
N TRP A 36 0.18 -21.03 -15.06
CA TRP A 36 0.96 -21.13 -13.82
C TRP A 36 0.05 -21.48 -12.65
N LYS A 37 0.65 -22.12 -11.63
CA LYS A 37 -0.03 -22.31 -10.35
C LYS A 37 -0.27 -20.95 -9.71
N ASP A 38 -1.45 -20.78 -9.13
CA ASP A 38 -1.83 -19.60 -8.35
C ASP A 38 -0.80 -19.34 -7.22
N GLN A 39 -0.42 -18.06 -7.05
CA GLN A 39 0.48 -17.59 -6.01
C GLN A 39 -0.11 -17.71 -4.60
N GLY A 40 -1.44 -17.71 -4.50
CA GLY A 40 -2.20 -17.73 -3.28
C GLY A 40 -2.21 -16.38 -2.55
N LEU A 41 -3.19 -16.22 -1.68
CA LEU A 41 -3.45 -15.00 -0.91
C LEU A 41 -2.23 -14.49 -0.13
N ALA A 42 -1.40 -15.40 0.39
CA ALA A 42 -0.22 -15.03 1.16
C ALA A 42 0.80 -14.23 0.32
N ILE A 43 1.00 -14.63 -0.95
CA ILE A 43 1.91 -13.92 -1.85
C ILE A 43 1.29 -12.60 -2.31
N ASP A 44 -0.02 -12.57 -2.59
CA ASP A 44 -0.71 -11.32 -2.94
C ASP A 44 -0.59 -10.28 -1.81
N VAL A 45 -0.85 -10.69 -0.56
CA VAL A 45 -0.69 -9.81 0.61
C VAL A 45 0.76 -9.36 0.78
N ALA A 46 1.73 -10.26 0.63
CA ALA A 46 3.15 -9.92 0.71
C ALA A 46 3.57 -8.91 -0.38
N ALA A 47 3.03 -9.05 -1.59
CA ALA A 47 3.31 -8.15 -2.71
C ALA A 47 2.76 -6.73 -2.46
N HIS A 48 1.53 -6.62 -1.95
CA HIS A 48 0.96 -5.33 -1.53
C HIS A 48 1.77 -4.70 -0.38
N LEU A 49 2.18 -5.49 0.61
CA LEU A 49 3.07 -5.02 1.69
C LEU A 49 4.39 -4.50 1.12
N GLY A 50 5.02 -5.21 0.18
CA GLY A 50 6.24 -4.78 -0.48
C GLY A 50 6.09 -3.42 -1.17
N SER A 51 5.01 -3.22 -1.91
CA SER A 51 4.72 -1.93 -2.56
C SER A 51 4.44 -0.79 -1.56
N LEU A 52 3.74 -1.08 -0.45
CA LEU A 52 3.52 -0.13 0.64
C LEU A 52 4.87 0.29 1.28
N PHE A 53 5.74 -0.69 1.56
CA PHE A 53 7.07 -0.40 2.08
C PHE A 53 7.90 0.45 1.12
N ALA A 54 7.80 0.21 -0.19
CA ALA A 54 8.50 1.02 -1.19
C ALA A 54 8.07 2.50 -1.13
N VAL A 55 6.76 2.78 -1.02
CA VAL A 55 6.24 4.15 -0.90
C VAL A 55 6.68 4.80 0.40
N ILE A 56 6.53 4.11 1.53
CA ILE A 56 6.95 4.63 2.84
C ILE A 56 8.45 4.93 2.83
N PHE A 57 9.27 4.05 2.24
CA PHE A 57 10.72 4.25 2.15
C PHE A 57 11.10 5.41 1.22
N TYR A 58 10.46 5.52 0.06
CA TYR A 58 10.68 6.61 -0.88
C TYR A 58 10.34 7.96 -0.24
N PHE A 59 9.13 8.09 0.32
CA PHE A 59 8.63 9.31 1.00
C PHE A 59 8.97 9.35 2.49
N ARG A 60 9.99 8.64 2.97
CA ARG A 60 10.29 8.48 4.41
C ARG A 60 10.41 9.78 5.20
N LYS A 61 10.91 10.85 4.57
CA LYS A 61 11.06 12.17 5.20
C LYS A 61 9.69 12.84 5.38
N ASP A 62 8.89 12.86 4.33
CA ASP A 62 7.55 13.46 4.33
C ASP A 62 6.61 12.68 5.23
N PHE A 63 6.63 11.34 5.11
CA PHE A 63 5.89 10.43 5.96
C PHE A 63 6.21 10.66 7.45
N ARG A 64 7.50 10.75 7.81
CA ARG A 64 7.90 11.06 9.19
C ARG A 64 7.40 12.44 9.63
N SER A 65 7.48 13.45 8.76
CA SER A 65 7.01 14.81 9.07
C SER A 65 5.50 14.86 9.31
N ILE A 66 4.73 14.16 8.47
CA ILE A 66 3.27 14.01 8.60
C ILE A 66 2.91 13.28 9.89
N LEU A 67 3.54 12.13 10.15
CA LEU A 67 3.32 11.36 11.37
C LEU A 67 3.62 12.16 12.64
N VAL A 68 4.80 12.79 12.72
CA VAL A 68 5.19 13.58 13.89
C VAL A 68 4.24 14.76 14.08
N SER A 69 3.90 15.47 13.00
CA SER A 69 2.99 16.62 13.08
C SER A 69 1.61 16.23 13.56
N GLY A 70 1.07 15.07 13.15
CA GLY A 70 -0.22 14.56 13.59
C GLY A 70 -0.33 14.35 15.11
N PHE A 71 0.73 13.86 15.75
CA PHE A 71 0.76 13.59 17.20
C PHE A 71 1.39 14.72 18.03
N ALA A 72 2.02 15.71 17.41
CA ALA A 72 2.74 16.78 18.09
C ALA A 72 1.92 17.53 19.16
N PRO A 73 0.62 17.84 18.98
CA PRO A 73 -0.18 18.50 20.03
C PRO A 73 -0.29 17.69 21.31
N VAL A 74 -0.35 16.35 21.22
CA VAL A 74 -0.40 15.45 22.39
C VAL A 74 0.87 15.54 23.22
N PHE A 75 2.01 15.76 22.54
CA PHE A 75 3.34 15.83 23.16
C PHE A 75 3.83 17.28 23.37
N LYS A 76 3.00 18.29 23.11
CA LYS A 76 3.36 19.73 23.17
C LYS A 76 4.60 20.08 22.34
N LEU A 77 4.76 19.42 21.19
CA LEU A 77 5.87 19.65 20.27
C LEU A 77 5.47 20.70 19.21
N ASN A 78 6.47 21.39 18.66
CA ASN A 78 6.27 22.22 17.47
C ASN A 78 6.00 21.33 16.26
N TYR A 79 5.12 21.77 15.36
CA TYR A 79 4.73 21.02 14.17
C TYR A 79 4.44 21.90 12.98
N VAL A 80 4.40 21.27 11.80
CA VAL A 80 3.98 21.91 10.55
C VAL A 80 2.46 21.77 10.44
N GLU A 81 1.74 22.88 10.46
CA GLU A 81 0.27 22.87 10.50
C GLU A 81 -0.37 22.16 9.30
N GLU A 82 0.21 22.34 8.10
CA GLU A 82 -0.23 21.65 6.89
C GLU A 82 -0.13 20.12 7.03
N ASN A 83 0.96 19.63 7.60
CA ASN A 83 1.18 18.21 7.83
C ASN A 83 0.27 17.64 8.92
N PHE A 84 -0.06 18.44 9.95
CA PHE A 84 -1.06 18.06 10.95
C PHE A 84 -2.44 17.88 10.32
N ARG A 85 -2.90 18.85 9.49
CA ARG A 85 -4.17 18.74 8.78
C ARG A 85 -4.17 17.54 7.83
N LEU A 86 -3.08 17.37 7.06
CA LEU A 86 -2.93 16.27 6.12
C LEU A 86 -3.00 14.90 6.83
N PHE A 87 -2.33 14.73 7.96
CA PHE A 87 -2.41 13.50 8.77
C PHE A 87 -3.86 13.16 9.11
N TRP A 88 -4.61 14.11 9.67
CA TRP A 88 -6.01 13.87 10.06
C TRP A 88 -6.94 13.69 8.87
N PHE A 89 -6.70 14.38 7.76
CA PHE A 89 -7.44 14.13 6.52
C PHE A 89 -7.21 12.72 5.98
N ILE A 90 -5.98 12.20 6.02
CA ILE A 90 -5.69 10.81 5.63
C ILE A 90 -6.42 9.84 6.56
N VAL A 91 -6.37 10.06 7.88
CA VAL A 91 -7.08 9.22 8.85
C VAL A 91 -8.58 9.20 8.56
N LEU A 92 -9.21 10.37 8.46
CA LEU A 92 -10.65 10.50 8.22
C LEU A 92 -11.05 9.92 6.86
N ALA A 93 -10.26 10.15 5.80
CA ALA A 93 -10.52 9.60 4.47
C ALA A 93 -10.38 8.07 4.41
N SER A 94 -9.57 7.47 5.30
CA SER A 94 -9.38 6.01 5.37
C SER A 94 -10.50 5.29 6.12
N LEU A 95 -11.20 5.97 7.04
CA LEU A 95 -12.25 5.37 7.86
C LEU A 95 -13.41 4.76 7.05
N PRO A 96 -13.98 5.41 6.01
CA PRO A 96 -15.05 4.82 5.22
C PRO A 96 -14.66 3.47 4.60
N VAL A 97 -13.42 3.34 4.10
CA VAL A 97 -12.92 2.09 3.50
C VAL A 97 -12.74 1.00 4.56
N LEU A 98 -12.27 1.36 5.76
CA LEU A 98 -12.16 0.41 6.88
C LEU A 98 -13.53 -0.07 7.36
N ILE A 99 -14.50 0.83 7.49
CA ILE A 99 -15.88 0.51 7.93
C ILE A 99 -16.58 -0.35 6.88
N ALA A 100 -16.57 0.08 5.61
CA ALA A 100 -17.16 -0.69 4.52
C ALA A 100 -16.49 -2.07 4.42
N GLY A 101 -15.16 -2.11 4.54
CA GLY A 101 -14.43 -3.35 4.65
C GLY A 101 -14.94 -4.23 5.80
N PHE A 102 -14.99 -3.73 7.02
CA PHE A 102 -15.45 -4.53 8.16
C PHE A 102 -16.89 -5.04 8.02
N LEU A 103 -17.79 -4.26 7.40
CA LEU A 103 -19.21 -4.62 7.27
C LEU A 103 -19.52 -5.54 6.09
N PHE A 104 -18.76 -5.45 4.99
CA PHE A 104 -19.04 -6.17 3.73
C PHE A 104 -18.01 -7.26 3.38
N ARG A 105 -17.07 -7.57 4.28
CA ARG A 105 -16.10 -8.66 4.13
C ARG A 105 -16.67 -9.99 4.59
#